data_AF-A0A132U7V7-F1
#
_entry.id   AF-A0A132U7V7-F1
#
_cell.length_a   1.000
_cell.length_b   1.000
_cell.length_c   1.000
_cell.angle_alpha   90.00
_cell.angle_beta   90.00
_cell.angle_gamma   90.00
#
_symmetry.space_group_name_H-M   'P 1'
#
loop_
_entity.id
_entity.type
_entity.pdbx_description
1 polymer ?
#
loop_
_entity_poly.entity_id
_entity_poly.type
_entity_poly.pdbx_seq_one_letter_code
_entity_poly.pdbx_strand_id
1 'polypeptide(L)'
;MLYELEKKDYSLLEPMLISGFQFPEVSAVIDSINSGWIVTNDPKQPASALMWAEGLGGFFLLGLCGKLKRVFVYTGNETTGV
;
A
#
# COMPACT_ATOMS: atom_id res chain seq x y z
N MET A 1 -11.64 0.80 -13.38
CA MET A 1 -10.73 -0.32 -13.73
C MET A 1 -9.59 -0.31 -12.73
N LEU A 2 -8.91 -1.44 -12.54
CA LEU A 2 -7.77 -1.58 -11.64
C LEU A 2 -6.52 -1.88 -12.46
N TYR A 3 -5.39 -1.26 -12.08
CA TYR A 3 -4.12 -1.37 -12.79
C TYR A 3 -3.02 -1.78 -11.83
N GLU A 4 -2.27 -2.83 -12.16
CA GLU A 4 -1.05 -3.17 -11.43
C GLU A 4 0.04 -2.17 -11.80
N LEU A 5 0.69 -1.60 -10.78
CA LEU A 5 1.81 -0.68 -10.97
C LEU A 5 3.07 -1.45 -11.28
N GLU A 6 3.89 -0.92 -12.18
CA GLU A 6 5.26 -1.39 -12.31
C GLU A 6 6.09 -0.91 -11.10
N LYS A 7 7.06 -1.70 -10.65
CA LYS A 7 7.90 -1.37 -9.48
C LYS A 7 8.58 0.00 -9.58
N LYS A 8 8.95 0.42 -10.79
CA LYS A 8 9.58 1.72 -11.06
C LYS A 8 8.66 2.91 -10.72
N ASP A 9 7.35 2.68 -10.69
CA ASP A 9 6.32 3.70 -10.49
C ASP A 9 5.77 3.70 -9.06
N TYR A 10 6.26 2.82 -8.16
CA TYR A 10 5.76 2.72 -6.79
C TYR A 10 5.87 4.03 -6.00
N SER A 11 6.86 4.86 -6.30
CA SER A 11 7.04 6.19 -5.68
C SER A 11 5.88 7.15 -5.93
N LEU A 12 5.01 6.88 -6.92
CA LEU A 12 3.77 7.66 -7.15
C LEU A 12 2.80 7.63 -5.95
N LEU A 13 3.01 6.70 -5.01
CA LEU A 13 2.18 6.54 -3.81
C LEU A 13 2.69 7.32 -2.59
N GLU A 14 3.92 7.85 -2.62
CA GLU A 14 4.48 8.68 -1.56
C GLU A 14 3.53 9.83 -1.12
N PRO A 15 2.84 10.54 -2.04
CA PRO A 15 1.91 11.59 -1.66
C PRO A 15 0.72 11.09 -0.81
N MET A 16 0.39 9.80 -0.86
CA MET A 16 -0.69 9.20 -0.07
C MET A 16 -0.28 8.82 1.35
N LEU A 17 1.01 8.79 1.63
CA LEU A 17 1.50 8.42 2.96
C LEU A 17 1.22 9.54 3.96
N ILE A 18 0.67 9.19 5.12
CA ILE A 18 0.33 10.12 6.20
C ILE A 18 1.64 10.63 6.81
N SER A 19 1.87 11.95 6.80
CA SER A 19 2.94 12.55 7.60
C SER A 19 2.60 12.35 9.07
N GLY A 20 3.35 11.49 9.78
CA GLY A 20 3.20 11.26 11.23
C GLY A 20 2.77 9.84 11.62
N PHE A 21 2.21 9.05 10.70
CA PHE A 21 2.04 7.60 10.88
C PHE A 21 2.98 6.90 9.90
N GLN A 22 4.09 6.41 10.42
CA GLN A 22 4.99 5.59 9.62
C GLN A 22 4.44 4.16 9.60
N PHE A 23 4.16 3.66 8.40
CA PHE A 23 3.92 2.24 8.16
C PHE A 23 5.17 1.71 7.47
N PRO A 24 6.18 1.24 8.24
CA PRO A 24 7.47 0.84 7.69
C PRO A 24 7.34 -0.20 6.58
N GLU A 25 6.34 -1.07 6.66
CA GLU A 25 6.03 -2.09 5.65
C GLU A 25 5.60 -1.47 4.32
N VAL A 26 4.83 -0.38 4.34
CA VAL A 26 4.42 0.35 3.13
C VAL A 26 5.62 1.02 2.49
N SER A 27 6.43 1.72 3.30
CA SER A 27 7.68 2.32 2.82
C SER A 27 8.63 1.27 2.26
N ALA A 28 8.80 0.13 2.94
CA ALA A 28 9.69 -0.93 2.49
C ALA A 28 9.25 -1.52 1.13
N VAL A 29 7.96 -1.65 0.86
CA VAL A 29 7.48 -2.09 -0.47
C VAL A 29 7.69 -0.99 -1.51
N ILE A 30 7.36 0.26 -1.21
CA ILE A 30 7.55 1.40 -2.14
C ILE A 30 9.04 1.57 -2.50
N ASP A 31 9.91 1.51 -1.51
CA ASP A 31 11.38 1.61 -1.65
C ASP A 31 11.99 0.33 -2.25
N SER A 32 11.16 -0.66 -2.60
CA SER A 32 11.59 -1.96 -3.15
C SER A 32 12.58 -2.74 -2.25
N ILE A 33 12.56 -2.46 -0.95
CA ILE A 33 13.31 -3.20 0.08
C ILE A 33 12.63 -4.55 0.34
N ASN A 34 11.30 -4.54 0.45
CA ASN A 34 10.47 -5.71 0.63
C ASN A 34 9.67 -6.04 -0.63
N SER A 35 9.45 -7.32 -0.86
CA SER A 35 8.57 -7.79 -1.92
C SER A 35 7.12 -7.42 -1.65
N GLY A 36 6.42 -7.10 -2.74
CA GLY A 36 5.01 -6.74 -2.73
C GLY A 36 4.55 -6.35 -4.13
N TRP A 37 3.24 -6.24 -4.29
CA TRP A 37 2.61 -5.74 -5.50
C TRP A 37 1.58 -4.67 -5.15
N ILE A 38 1.39 -3.73 -6.09
CA ILE A 38 0.49 -2.60 -5.88
C ILE A 38 -0.47 -2.50 -7.06
N VAL A 39 -1.75 -2.36 -6.74
CA VAL A 39 -2.82 -2.10 -7.70
C VAL A 39 -3.50 -0.77 -7.37
N THR A 40 -3.75 0.04 -8.39
CA THR A 40 -4.29 1.40 -8.30
C THR A 40 -5.54 1.58 -9.17
N ASN A 41 -6.29 2.64 -8.90
CA ASN A 41 -7.36 3.11 -9.77
C ASN A 41 -6.86 3.81 -11.06
N ASP A 42 -5.65 4.39 -11.04
CA ASP A 42 -5.01 5.07 -12.17
C ASP A 42 -3.48 4.90 -12.09
N PRO A 43 -2.81 4.40 -13.14
CA PRO A 43 -1.37 4.10 -13.10
C PRO A 43 -0.48 5.34 -13.19
N LYS A 44 -1.00 6.50 -13.61
CA LYS A 44 -0.24 7.75 -13.77
C LYS A 44 -0.50 8.72 -12.62
N GLN A 45 -1.73 8.73 -12.10
CA GLN A 45 -2.11 9.57 -10.98
C GLN A 45 -2.97 8.77 -9.98
N PRO A 46 -2.35 7.88 -9.19
CA PRO A 46 -3.07 7.10 -8.19
C PRO A 46 -3.84 8.03 -7.24
N ALA A 47 -5.10 7.69 -6.94
CA ALA A 47 -5.89 8.32 -5.88
C ALA A 47 -6.21 7.33 -4.74
N SER A 48 -6.17 6.04 -5.04
CA SER A 48 -6.28 4.93 -4.11
C SER A 48 -5.44 3.75 -4.59
N ALA A 49 -4.91 2.97 -3.66
CA ALA A 49 -4.20 1.75 -3.98
C ALA A 49 -4.48 0.61 -2.98
N LEU A 50 -4.46 -0.61 -3.50
CA LEU A 50 -4.33 -1.84 -2.74
C LEU A 50 -2.89 -2.31 -2.88
N MET A 51 -2.20 -2.43 -1.75
CA MET A 51 -0.84 -2.98 -1.69
C MET A 51 -0.87 -4.29 -0.93
N TRP A 52 -0.24 -5.32 -1.48
CA TRP A 52 0.11 -6.52 -0.74
C TRP A 52 1.58 -6.42 -0.31
N ALA A 53 1.84 -6.64 0.97
CA ALA A 53 3.19 -6.66 1.54
C ALA A 53 3.53 -8.09 2.00
N GLU A 54 4.50 -8.71 1.33
CA GLU A 54 4.89 -10.09 1.61
C GLU A 54 5.44 -10.25 3.03
N GLY A 55 6.30 -9.30 3.47
CA GLY A 55 6.92 -9.35 4.79
C GLY A 55 5.95 -9.32 5.96
N LEU A 56 4.76 -8.73 5.77
CA LEU A 56 3.68 -8.73 6.77
C LEU A 56 2.68 -9.87 6.56
N GLY A 57 2.65 -10.48 5.38
CA GLY A 57 1.58 -11.39 4.97
C GLY A 57 0.21 -10.70 4.94
N GLY A 58 0.16 -9.42 4.52
CA GLY A 58 -1.02 -8.58 4.68
C GLY A 58 -1.26 -7.60 3.54
N PHE A 59 -2.43 -6.96 3.60
CA PHE A 59 -2.85 -5.95 2.63
C PHE A 59 -3.00 -4.58 3.28
N PHE A 60 -2.70 -3.56 2.50
CA PHE A 60 -2.89 -2.16 2.85
C PHE A 60 -3.80 -1.51 1.81
N LEU A 61 -4.82 -0.80 2.28
CA LEU A 61 -5.59 0.13 1.45
C LEU A 61 -5.09 1.54 1.72
N LEU A 62 -4.52 2.15 0.69
CA LEU A 62 -4.04 3.53 0.68
C LEU A 62 -5.06 4.38 -0.08
N GLY A 63 -5.31 5.60 0.38
CA GLY A 63 -6.15 6.50 -0.40
C GLY A 63 -6.21 7.93 0.08
N LEU A 64 -6.52 8.80 -0.88
CA LEU A 64 -6.84 10.19 -0.67
C LEU A 64 -8.37 10.35 -0.64
N CYS A 65 -8.92 10.75 0.50
CA CYS A 65 -10.32 11.13 0.62
C CYS A 65 -10.39 12.65 0.90
N GLY A 66 -10.51 13.46 -0.15
CA GLY A 66 -10.43 14.92 -0.04
C GLY A 66 -9.04 15.36 0.41
N LYS A 67 -8.93 16.09 1.52
CA LYS A 67 -7.66 16.46 2.16
C LYS A 67 -7.11 15.41 3.13
N LEU A 68 -7.85 14.32 3.34
CA LEU A 68 -7.49 13.28 4.31
C LEU A 68 -6.77 12.13 3.60
N LYS A 69 -5.62 11.76 4.12
CA LYS A 69 -4.91 10.53 3.75
C LYS A 69 -5.38 9.42 4.68
N ARG A 70 -5.74 8.25 4.14
CA ARG A 70 -6.17 7.09 4.92
C ARG A 70 -5.35 5.87 4.56
N VAL A 71 -5.00 5.10 5.59
CA VAL A 71 -4.38 3.79 5.47
C VAL A 71 -5.20 2.82 6.30
N PHE A 72 -5.66 1.74 5.69
CA PHE A 72 -6.26 0.60 6.40
C PHE A 72 -5.34 -0.60 6.24
N VAL A 73 -5.13 -1.34 7.33
CA VAL A 73 -4.25 -2.51 7.37
C VAL A 73 -5.10 -3.75 7.63
N TYR A 74 -4.91 -4.78 6.81
CA TYR A 74 -5.56 -6.07 6.94
C TYR A 74 -4.47 -7.14 7.00
N THR A 75 -4.32 -7.76 8.16
CA THR A 75 -3.42 -8.91 8.33
C THR A 75 -4.26 -10.15 8.58
N GLY A 76 -3.95 -11.23 7.88
CA GLY A 76 -4.53 -12.53 8.17
C GLY A 76 -3.75 -13.17 9.31
N ASN A 77 -4.14 -12.90 10.57
CA ASN A 77 -3.75 -13.80 11.64
C ASN A 77 -4.75 -14.97 11.64
N GLU A 78 -4.44 -16.02 10.87
CA GLU A 78 -4.93 -17.34 11.24
C GLU A 78 -4.17 -17.75 12.51
N THR A 79 -4.57 -17.22 13.67
CA THR A 79 -4.35 -17.97 14.90
C THR A 79 -5.20 -19.22 14.80
N THR A 80 -4.55 -20.30 14.37
CA THR A 80 -4.85 -21.69 14.68
C THR A 80 -5.87 -21.83 15.80
N GLY A 81 -6.99 -22.48 15.50
CA GLY A 81 -7.80 -23.09 16.54
C GLY A 81 -6.90 -23.98 17.40
N VAL A 82 -6.88 -23.67 18.70
CA VAL A 82 -6.44 -24.58 19.77
C VAL A 82 -7.68 -24.91 20.58
#